data_AF-A0A7X3KYU2-F1
#
_entry.id   AF-A0A7X3KYU2-F1
#
_cell.length_a   1.000
_cell.length_b   1.000
_cell.length_c   1.000
_cell.angle_alpha   90.00
_cell.angle_beta   90.00
_cell.angle_gamma   90.00
#
_symmetry.space_group_name_H-M   'P 1'
#
loop_
_entity.id
_entity.type
_entity.pdbx_description
1 polymer ?
#
loop_
_entity_poly.entity_id
_entity_poly.type
_entity_poly.pdbx_seq_one_letter_code
_entity_poly.pdbx_strand_id
1 'polypeptide(L)'
;FVIPWGNYWIIGTTDTDWDQKLSKPDPAPTRADIDYVLSQVNQRVNRKLGYEDIVGVLSGLRPLLSGKADATTNLSRNHAVAVVTPGLVSVAGGKYTTYRVIGKDAVD
;
A
#
# COMPACT_ATOMS: atom_id res chain seq x y z
N PHE A 1 -7.03 -4.29 -8.86
CA PHE A 1 -7.30 -3.09 -9.66
C PHE A 1 -6.57 -3.19 -10.98
N VAL A 2 -7.19 -2.63 -12.01
CA VAL A 2 -6.64 -2.46 -13.36
C VAL A 2 -7.02 -1.04 -13.76
N ILE A 3 -6.08 -0.10 -13.67
CA ILE A 3 -6.35 1.34 -13.73
C ILE A 3 -5.66 1.95 -14.95
N PRO A 4 -6.40 2.55 -15.89
CA PRO A 4 -5.79 3.30 -17.00
C PRO A 4 -4.93 4.46 -16.48
N TRP A 5 -3.73 4.62 -17.03
CA TRP A 5 -2.78 5.66 -16.65
C TRP A 5 -1.98 6.13 -17.87
N GLY A 6 -2.51 7.14 -18.58
CA GLY A 6 -1.95 7.61 -19.84
C GLY A 6 -1.90 6.48 -20.87
N ASN A 7 -0.72 6.19 -21.40
CA ASN A 7 -0.48 5.10 -22.35
C ASN A 7 -0.29 3.73 -21.67
N TYR A 8 -0.32 3.68 -20.33
CA TYR A 8 -0.05 2.48 -19.54
C TYR A 8 -1.23 2.12 -18.65
N TRP A 9 -1.16 0.95 -18.02
CA TRP A 9 -2.15 0.46 -17.08
C TRP A 9 -1.43 0.11 -15.78
N ILE A 10 -1.95 0.59 -14.65
CA ILE A 10 -1.46 0.20 -13.32
C ILE A 10 -2.29 -0.99 -12.85
N ILE A 11 -1.61 -2.11 -12.59
CA ILE A 11 -2.23 -3.36 -12.15
C ILE A 11 -1.67 -3.70 -10.77
N GLY A 12 -2.56 -3.98 -9.83
CA GLY A 12 -2.17 -4.27 -8.45
C GLY A 12 -3.36 -4.40 -7.52
N THR A 13 -3.17 -4.50 -6.21
CA THR A 13 -1.90 -4.53 -5.47
C THR A 13 -1.76 -5.87 -4.74
N THR A 14 -0.62 -6.09 -4.09
CA THR A 14 -0.41 -7.22 -3.19
C THR A 14 -0.59 -6.80 -1.73
N ASP A 15 -0.78 -7.80 -0.88
CA ASP A 15 -0.79 -7.67 0.58
C ASP A 15 0.15 -8.73 1.14
N THR A 16 1.43 -8.37 1.19
CA THR A 16 2.52 -9.24 1.61
C THR A 16 3.17 -8.63 2.86
N ASP A 17 3.35 -9.46 3.89
CA ASP A 17 4.00 -9.04 5.12
C ASP A 17 5.45 -8.60 4.84
N TRP A 18 5.87 -7.53 5.52
CA TRP A 18 7.22 -6.99 5.40
C TRP A 18 7.95 -7.09 6.74
N ASP A 19 8.84 -8.08 6.84
CA ASP A 19 9.59 -8.41 8.07
C ASP A 19 10.99 -7.78 8.11
N GLN A 20 11.44 -7.21 6.99
CA GLN A 20 12.73 -6.57 6.88
C GLN A 20 12.61 -5.20 7.55
N LYS A 21 13.17 -5.05 8.75
CA LYS A 21 13.22 -3.78 9.51
C LYS A 21 13.41 -2.57 8.57
N LEU A 22 12.80 -1.42 8.91
CA LEU A 22 12.83 -0.15 8.14
C LEU A 22 14.24 0.36 7.75
N SER A 23 15.31 -0.33 8.16
CA SER A 23 16.68 -0.12 7.72
C SER A 23 16.95 -0.42 6.24
N LYS A 24 16.01 -1.04 5.51
CA LYS A 24 16.11 -1.14 4.04
C LYS A 24 15.31 -0.01 3.39
N PRO A 25 15.97 0.94 2.72
CA PRO A 25 15.32 2.15 2.22
C PRO A 25 14.45 1.92 0.98
N ASP A 26 14.54 0.76 0.32
CA ASP A 26 13.86 0.51 -0.95
C ASP A 26 13.19 -0.87 -0.96
N PRO A 27 11.93 -0.99 -0.53
CA PRO A 27 11.16 -2.21 -0.72
C PRO A 27 10.91 -2.37 -2.22
N ALA A 28 11.43 -3.45 -2.82
CA ALA A 28 11.18 -3.80 -4.22
C ALA A 28 10.17 -4.95 -4.31
N PRO A 29 9.30 -5.01 -5.34
CA PRO A 29 8.39 -6.12 -5.52
C PRO A 29 9.17 -7.40 -5.79
N THR A 30 8.72 -8.50 -5.20
CA THR A 30 9.32 -9.82 -5.46
C THR A 30 8.76 -10.42 -6.74
N ARG A 31 9.43 -11.45 -7.27
CA ARG A 31 8.88 -12.24 -8.37
C ARG A 31 7.51 -12.83 -8.03
N ALA A 32 7.31 -13.26 -6.78
CA ALA A 32 6.04 -13.79 -6.32
C ALA A 32 4.92 -12.74 -6.35
N ASP A 33 5.22 -11.47 -6.03
CA ASP A 33 4.25 -10.38 -6.17
C ASP A 33 3.82 -10.20 -7.63
N ILE A 34 4.78 -10.23 -8.56
CA ILE A 34 4.52 -10.08 -10.00
C ILE A 34 3.72 -11.27 -10.54
N ASP A 35 4.13 -12.50 -10.21
CA ASP A 35 3.42 -13.73 -10.59
C ASP A 35 1.97 -13.71 -10.09
N TYR A 36 1.76 -13.30 -8.85
CA TYR A 36 0.42 -13.14 -8.28
C TYR A 36 -0.42 -12.18 -9.12
N VAL A 37 0.08 -10.97 -9.39
CA VAL A 37 -0.65 -9.95 -10.17
C VAL A 37 -0.96 -10.44 -11.58
N LEU A 38 0.02 -11.01 -12.29
CA LEU A 38 -0.15 -11.58 -13.62
C LEU A 38 -1.19 -12.70 -13.63
N SER A 39 -1.15 -13.62 -12.66
CA SER A 39 -2.11 -14.70 -12.55
C SER A 39 -3.54 -14.20 -12.35
N GLN A 40 -3.73 -13.13 -11.56
CA GLN A 40 -5.04 -12.56 -11.27
C GLN A 40 -5.63 -11.80 -12.46
N VAL A 41 -4.82 -11.02 -13.17
CA VAL A 41 -5.31 -10.27 -14.34
C VAL A 41 -5.58 -11.22 -15.51
N ASN A 42 -4.73 -12.23 -15.73
CA ASN A 42 -4.87 -13.17 -16.84
C ASN A 42 -6.12 -14.04 -16.76
N GLN A 43 -6.78 -14.16 -15.60
CA GLN A 43 -8.09 -14.81 -15.49
C GLN A 43 -9.23 -13.99 -16.11
N ARG A 44 -9.03 -12.69 -16.35
CA ARG A 44 -10.09 -11.73 -16.70
C ARG A 44 -9.90 -11.08 -18.07
N VAL A 45 -8.78 -11.34 -18.75
CA VAL A 45 -8.45 -10.76 -20.05
C VAL A 45 -8.29 -11.81 -21.15
N ASN A 46 -8.62 -11.42 -22.38
CA ASN A 46 -8.52 -12.27 -23.57
C ASN A 46 -7.05 -12.45 -24.01
N ARG A 47 -6.32 -11.35 -24.22
CA ARG A 47 -4.88 -11.38 -24.46
C ARG A 47 -4.16 -11.56 -23.13
N LYS A 48 -3.44 -12.67 -22.98
CA LYS A 48 -2.63 -12.92 -21.79
C LYS A 48 -1.44 -11.97 -21.77
N LEU A 49 -1.13 -11.47 -20.58
CA LEU A 49 0.02 -10.62 -20.29
C LEU A 49 1.16 -11.48 -19.76
N GLY A 50 2.38 -11.20 -20.21
CA GLY A 50 3.62 -11.81 -19.74
C GLY A 50 4.55 -10.81 -19.05
N TYR A 51 5.73 -11.28 -18.67
CA TYR A 51 6.75 -10.43 -18.05
C TYR A 51 7.29 -9.37 -19.02
N GLU A 52 7.30 -9.69 -20.31
CA GLU A 52 7.70 -8.83 -21.42
C GLU A 52 6.77 -7.62 -21.63
N ASP A 53 5.53 -7.68 -21.13
CA ASP A 53 4.59 -6.56 -21.20
C ASP A 53 4.80 -5.56 -20.03
N ILE A 54 5.67 -5.85 -19.06
CA ILE A 54 5.91 -5.02 -17.88
C ILE A 54 6.96 -3.95 -18.20
N VAL A 55 6.56 -2.67 -18.16
CA VAL A 55 7.46 -1.52 -18.42
C VAL A 55 8.07 -0.92 -17.15
N GLY A 56 7.54 -1.27 -15.98
CA GLY A 56 8.00 -0.75 -14.71
C GLY A 56 7.22 -1.34 -13.54
N VAL A 57 7.84 -1.31 -12.36
CA VAL A 57 7.24 -1.81 -11.12
C VAL A 57 7.45 -0.79 -10.00
N LEU A 58 6.52 -0.73 -9.07
CA LEU A 58 6.59 0.13 -7.90
C LEU A 58 6.02 -0.59 -6.67
N SER A 59 6.52 -0.22 -5.51
CA SER A 59 6.13 -0.76 -4.22
C SER A 59 6.13 0.32 -3.16
N GLY A 60 5.39 0.08 -2.08
CA GLY A 60 5.34 0.96 -0.94
C GLY A 60 4.81 0.22 0.28
N LEU A 61 5.30 0.58 1.45
CA LEU A 61 4.85 0.02 2.71
C LEU A 61 3.65 0.81 3.24
N ARG A 62 2.65 0.09 3.74
CA ARG A 62 1.49 0.70 4.42
C ARG A 62 1.84 0.87 5.90
N PRO A 63 1.83 2.09 6.46
CA PRO A 63 2.06 2.30 7.89
C PRO A 63 0.80 1.93 8.67
N LEU A 64 0.49 0.65 8.79
CA LEU A 64 -0.72 0.17 9.44
C LEU A 64 -0.63 0.31 10.97
N LEU A 65 -1.74 0.65 11.62
CA LEU A 65 -1.84 0.62 13.08
C LEU A 65 -1.90 -0.84 13.53
N SER A 66 -0.98 -1.26 14.40
CA SER A 66 -1.06 -2.56 15.06
C SER A 66 -2.08 -2.53 16.20
N GLY A 67 -3.25 -3.12 15.97
CA GLY A 67 -4.12 -3.60 17.05
C GLY A 67 -3.64 -4.97 17.52
N LYS A 68 -3.93 -5.38 18.76
CA LYS A 68 -3.74 -6.79 19.17
C LYS A 68 -4.42 -7.71 18.14
N ALA A 69 -3.65 -8.71 17.71
CA ALA A 69 -3.82 -9.53 16.51
C ALA A 69 -5.16 -10.27 16.41
N ASP A 70 -5.63 -10.48 15.17
CA ASP A 70 -6.26 -11.74 14.66
C ASP A 70 -6.96 -11.59 13.29
N ALA A 71 -6.86 -10.45 12.61
CA ALA A 71 -7.39 -10.33 11.24
C ALA A 71 -6.45 -9.49 10.36
N THR A 72 -5.52 -10.16 9.67
CA THR A 72 -4.55 -9.56 8.74
C THR A 72 -5.18 -8.82 7.57
N THR A 73 -6.48 -8.99 7.30
CA THR A 73 -7.20 -8.21 6.27
C THR A 73 -7.87 -6.93 6.81
N ASN A 74 -7.90 -6.75 8.13
CA ASN A 74 -8.67 -5.71 8.82
C ASN A 74 -7.84 -4.95 9.87
N LEU A 75 -6.50 -4.93 9.76
CA LEU A 75 -5.66 -3.99 10.51
C LEU A 75 -6.02 -2.56 10.08
N SER A 76 -7.02 -2.03 10.78
CA SER A 76 -7.51 -0.67 10.88
C SER A 76 -6.86 0.30 9.88
N ARG A 77 -7.56 0.45 8.76
CA ARG A 77 -7.45 1.55 7.78
C ARG A 77 -7.80 2.93 8.35
N ASN A 78 -7.76 3.08 9.68
CA ASN A 78 -7.99 4.31 10.40
C ASN A 78 -6.66 5.06 10.60
N HIS A 79 -6.76 6.34 10.91
CA HIS A 79 -5.65 7.15 11.37
C HIS A 79 -5.75 7.37 12.88
N ALA A 80 -4.61 7.60 13.52
CA ALA A 80 -4.52 8.10 14.88
C ALA A 80 -3.69 9.39 14.85
N VAL A 81 -4.20 10.41 15.51
CA VAL A 81 -3.51 11.69 15.71
C VAL A 81 -3.44 11.95 17.21
N ALA A 82 -2.25 12.28 17.72
CA ALA A 82 -2.03 12.53 19.14
C ALA A 82 -1.00 13.63 19.37
N VAL A 83 -1.26 14.52 20.33
CA VAL A 83 -0.25 15.44 20.87
C VAL A 83 0.56 14.69 21.92
N VAL A 84 1.84 14.45 21.64
CA VAL A 84 2.72 13.64 22.51
C VAL A 84 3.32 14.50 23.62
N THR A 85 3.65 15.74 23.30
CA THR A 85 4.18 16.77 24.22
C THR A 85 3.89 18.14 23.59
N PRO A 86 3.93 19.27 24.34
CA PRO A 86 3.69 20.59 23.75
C PRO A 86 4.55 20.82 22.51
N GLY A 87 3.91 21.12 21.37
CA GLY A 87 4.56 21.33 20.08
C GLY A 87 4.89 20.07 19.26
N LEU A 88 4.53 18.86 19.72
CA LEU A 88 4.75 17.61 18.98
C LEU A 88 3.45 16.86 18.74
N VAL A 89 3.05 16.77 17.47
CA VAL A 89 1.92 15.96 16.99
C VAL A 89 2.45 14.72 16.27
N SER A 90 1.92 13.55 16.64
CA SER A 90 2.21 12.28 16.00
C SER A 90 1.00 11.82 15.18
N VAL A 91 1.27 11.33 13.97
CA VAL A 91 0.26 10.77 13.06
C VAL A 91 0.68 9.35 12.70
N ALA A 92 -0.22 8.39 12.88
CA ALA A 92 -0.01 7.00 12.50
C ALA A 92 -1.20 6.46 11.72
N GLY A 93 -0.94 5.62 10.71
CA GLY A 93 -2.01 5.10 9.85
C GLY A 93 -2.57 6.13 8.87
N GLY A 94 -3.82 5.90 8.48
CA GLY A 94 -4.54 6.74 7.54
C GLY A 94 -4.37 6.33 6.07
N LYS A 95 -5.24 6.92 5.24
CA LYS A 95 -5.23 6.76 3.78
C LYS A 95 -4.94 8.09 3.14
N TYR A 96 -4.43 8.05 1.91
CA TYR A 96 -4.36 9.23 1.07
C TYR A 96 -5.72 9.93 0.96
N THR A 97 -6.82 9.19 0.84
CA THR A 97 -8.17 9.77 0.72
C THR A 97 -8.68 10.46 1.99
N THR A 98 -8.06 10.21 3.16
CA THR A 98 -8.46 10.82 4.44
C THR A 98 -7.49 11.91 4.92
N TYR A 99 -6.50 12.28 4.10
CA TYR A 99 -5.45 13.23 4.49
C TYR A 99 -5.98 14.56 5.03
N ARG A 100 -7.09 15.08 4.49
CA ARG A 100 -7.69 16.34 4.93
C ARG A 100 -8.30 16.24 6.34
N VAL A 101 -8.89 15.10 6.68
CA VAL A 101 -9.42 14.86 8.03
C VAL A 101 -8.27 14.70 9.02
N ILE A 102 -7.23 13.95 8.65
CA ILE A 102 -6.00 13.81 9.43
C ILE A 102 -5.37 15.18 9.72
N GLY A 103 -5.27 16.03 8.70
CA GLY A 103 -4.71 17.38 8.84
C GLY A 103 -5.53 18.25 9.78
N LYS A 104 -6.87 18.18 9.70
CA LYS A 104 -7.77 18.86 10.64
C LYS A 104 -7.53 18.38 12.08
N ASP A 105 -7.56 17.07 12.30
CA ASP A 105 -7.36 16.46 13.62
C ASP A 105 -5.97 16.74 14.23
N ALA A 106 -5.00 17.16 13.41
CA ALA A 106 -3.64 17.49 13.83
C ALA A 106 -3.44 18.96 14.23
N VAL A 107 -4.32 19.86 13.80
CA VAL A 107 -4.18 21.31 14.03
C VAL A 107 -5.27 21.92 14.90
N ASP A 108 -6.43 21.27 15.00
CA ASP A 108 -7.54 21.65 15.88
C ASP A 108 -7.30 21.16 17.33
#